data_AF-A0A653CUX6-F1
#
_entry.id   AF-A0A653CUX6-F1
#
_cell.length_a   1.000
_cell.length_b   1.000
_cell.length_c   1.000
_cell.angle_alpha   90.00
_cell.angle_beta   90.00
_cell.angle_gamma   90.00
#
_symmetry.space_group_name_H-M   'P 1'
#
loop_
_entity.id
_entity.type
_entity.pdbx_description
1 polymer ?
#
loop_
_entity_poly.entity_id
_entity_poly.type
_entity_poly.pdbx_seq_one_letter_code
_entity_poly.pdbx_strand_id
1 'polypeptide(L)'
;GVSYRARLLVSIRTEITDNIDLAPSAVELEPTIPVNEASYAKNEEFFLFATILEASMIDKKLGDKPVYFEISIGNAGNAIDGHNESSKDHYDSDSDELESVSCDSASWQSTTTPAKPMTHDKLYYFLPYWDNKPCMHVRSVWADYRRRMYNSNIIAKIADKFEDGLVEVQHAVEKDTSNAEIHLKQVLEDLSASCVKYVSVAKSSMTGPGTGKTKLDKEHLKLCIREIEHIGSSAKNLRALVTRSSFKERVKTAQGYLNKLKFLTEDPQHALPDVFLWIISGGKRQAYQRIPARDIIYSPVEEESGKECGKVQTMFLKLPGKKAMGSSGWSIPAKLQIYLWLGLVKHKKCFVDGIPKGYEITPEIRNAERPRALPPSVIHYIEKHTFQLRAHIYQARSLIGSDASGLSDPFARIVAGEFNKTTQVIDETLSPTWDELLIFEEILIYGDGEEINKDPSPIVVEIFDQDKVGKSEFIGRTLAKPVVKLKEDPYAKPKFPPHLEWYSVTRGADRAGELLAAFELLEILTEGSLPSLPHPKDIPMYHETDPKDIGPLLPVPRGIRPTLARYRIEVLFWGLRDVKRIHLLTVDKPRVDIECSGNIYTPVLYRMPRKIRISATLSNTWTLIFQNKSCTGPL
;
A
#
# COMPACT_ATOMS: atom_id res chain seq x y z
N GLY A 1 -10.51 -27.02 -8.58
CA GLY A 1 -10.21 -28.22 -7.78
C GLY A 1 -8.81 -28.11 -7.22
N VAL A 2 -8.68 -28.22 -5.90
CA VAL A 2 -7.43 -28.59 -5.24
C VAL A 2 -7.82 -29.69 -4.27
N SER A 3 -7.74 -30.94 -4.72
CA SER A 3 -7.98 -32.11 -3.87
C SER A 3 -6.87 -32.18 -2.84
N TYR A 4 -7.23 -31.95 -1.58
CA TYR A 4 -6.42 -32.11 -0.38
C TYR A 4 -5.17 -31.21 -0.24
N ARG A 5 -5.26 -30.24 0.67
CA ARG A 5 -4.11 -29.46 1.18
C ARG A 5 -3.75 -30.01 2.56
N ALA A 6 -2.79 -30.93 2.64
CA ALA A 6 -2.14 -31.28 3.90
C ALA A 6 -0.85 -30.50 4.09
N ARG A 7 -0.42 -30.35 5.34
CA ARG A 7 0.90 -29.85 5.72
C ARG A 7 1.66 -31.03 6.33
N LEU A 8 2.78 -31.39 5.72
CA LEU A 8 3.72 -32.38 6.27
C LEU A 8 4.65 -31.67 7.26
N LEU A 9 4.75 -32.20 8.48
CA LEU A 9 5.76 -31.77 9.44
C LEU A 9 7.05 -32.55 9.17
N VAL A 10 8.10 -31.86 8.75
CA VAL A 10 9.43 -32.44 8.50
C VAL A 10 10.42 -31.79 9.46
N SER A 11 11.12 -32.59 10.27
CA SER A 11 12.27 -32.12 11.06
C SER A 11 13.55 -32.70 10.50
N ILE A 12 14.52 -31.84 10.20
CA ILE A 12 15.86 -32.24 9.78
C ILE A 12 16.78 -32.11 10.99
N ARG A 13 17.48 -33.19 11.34
CA ARG A 13 18.50 -33.21 12.38
C ARG A 13 19.86 -33.40 11.73
N THR A 14 20.80 -32.50 12.02
CA THR A 14 22.18 -32.63 11.60
C THR A 14 22.99 -33.15 12.78
N GLU A 15 23.68 -34.26 12.60
CA GLU A 15 24.64 -34.80 13.57
C GLU A 15 26.04 -34.64 13.00
N ILE A 16 26.96 -34.08 13.79
CA ILE A 16 28.37 -33.98 13.42
C ILE A 16 29.01 -35.30 13.83
N THR A 17 29.47 -36.08 12.86
CA THR A 17 30.17 -37.35 13.07
C THR A 17 31.66 -37.19 12.77
N ASP A 18 32.50 -37.79 13.60
CA ASP A 18 33.97 -37.70 13.46
C ASP A 18 34.53 -38.63 12.36
N ASN A 19 33.71 -39.50 11.77
CA ASN A 19 34.10 -40.48 10.74
C ASN A 19 33.54 -40.12 9.35
N ILE A 20 34.42 -40.11 8.33
CA ILE A 20 34.12 -39.82 6.90
C ILE A 20 33.69 -41.09 6.13
N ASP A 21 33.23 -42.14 6.82
CA ASP A 21 32.63 -43.28 6.11
C ASP A 21 31.18 -42.92 5.76
N LEU A 22 31.01 -42.37 4.56
CA LEU A 22 29.72 -42.16 3.91
C LEU A 22 29.09 -43.53 3.63
N ALA A 23 28.44 -44.10 4.65
CA ALA A 23 27.50 -45.19 4.46
C ALA A 23 26.43 -44.73 3.45
N PRO A 24 25.95 -45.62 2.54
CA PRO A 24 24.90 -45.27 1.59
C PRO A 24 23.70 -44.71 2.36
N SER A 25 23.07 -43.65 1.85
CA SER A 25 21.95 -42.96 2.50
C SER A 25 20.86 -43.96 2.90
N ALA A 26 20.92 -44.44 4.14
CA ALA A 26 19.95 -45.36 4.71
C ALA A 26 18.77 -44.52 5.18
N VAL A 27 17.60 -44.74 4.58
CA VAL A 27 16.35 -44.13 5.04
C VAL A 27 15.83 -45.01 6.17
N GLU A 28 16.09 -44.62 7.42
CA GLU A 28 15.45 -45.23 8.57
C GLU A 28 14.05 -44.63 8.74
N LEU A 29 13.03 -45.46 8.58
CA LEU A 29 11.63 -45.09 8.81
C LEU A 29 11.31 -45.29 10.29
N GLU A 30 11.27 -44.20 11.06
CA GLU A 30 10.74 -44.23 12.42
C GLU A 30 9.21 -44.05 12.39
N PRO A 31 8.42 -44.99 12.95
CA PRO A 31 6.99 -44.80 13.10
C PRO A 31 6.72 -43.60 14.03
N THR A 32 5.96 -42.62 13.55
CA THR A 32 5.56 -41.46 14.34
C THR A 32 4.28 -41.77 15.11
N ILE A 33 4.22 -41.30 16.37
CA ILE A 33 3.00 -41.40 17.17
C ILE A 33 1.92 -40.55 16.48
N PRO A 34 0.68 -41.06 16.31
CA PRO A 34 -0.43 -40.27 15.79
C PRO A 34 -0.53 -38.94 16.55
N VAL A 35 -0.78 -37.84 15.85
CA VAL A 35 -0.97 -36.54 16.50
C VAL A 35 -2.19 -36.68 17.42
N ASN A 36 -1.96 -36.59 18.73
CA ASN A 36 -3.03 -36.64 19.73
C ASN A 36 -4.06 -35.54 19.42
N GLU A 37 -5.35 -35.87 19.37
CA GLU A 37 -6.43 -34.91 19.14
C GLU A 37 -6.47 -33.80 20.20
N ALA A 38 -6.03 -34.08 21.44
CA ALA A 38 -5.83 -33.07 22.48
C ALA A 38 -4.66 -32.09 22.19
N SER A 39 -3.82 -32.41 21.20
CA SER A 39 -2.78 -31.51 20.66
C SER A 39 -3.30 -30.62 19.53
N TYR A 40 -4.46 -30.93 18.93
CA TYR A 40 -5.15 -30.01 18.05
C TYR A 40 -5.70 -28.85 18.87
N ALA A 41 -5.55 -27.63 18.37
CA ALA A 41 -6.11 -26.48 19.05
C ALA A 41 -7.63 -26.61 19.07
N LYS A 42 -8.26 -26.18 20.18
CA LYS A 42 -9.71 -26.09 20.27
C LYS A 42 -10.24 -25.28 19.09
N ASN A 43 -11.30 -25.76 18.46
CA ASN A 43 -12.02 -24.98 17.47
C ASN A 43 -12.73 -23.81 18.14
N GLU A 44 -12.51 -22.62 17.60
CA GLU A 44 -13.15 -21.39 18.04
C GLU A 44 -13.94 -20.78 16.87
N GLU A 45 -15.00 -20.05 17.22
CA GLU A 45 -15.83 -19.33 16.25
C GLU A 45 -15.25 -17.94 15.99
N PHE A 46 -14.97 -17.66 14.72
CA PHE A 46 -14.45 -16.40 14.22
C PHE A 46 -15.56 -15.59 13.54
N PHE A 47 -15.53 -14.29 13.75
CA PHE A 47 -16.39 -13.29 13.13
C PHE A 47 -15.55 -12.38 12.25
N LEU A 48 -15.89 -12.34 10.96
CA LEU A 48 -15.36 -11.40 9.97
C LEU A 48 -16.43 -10.37 9.68
N PHE A 49 -16.08 -9.09 9.78
CA PHE A 49 -16.94 -7.96 9.44
C PHE A 49 -16.24 -7.05 8.42
N ALA A 50 -17.02 -6.53 7.48
CA ALA A 50 -16.57 -5.54 6.52
C ALA A 50 -17.66 -4.51 6.24
N THR A 51 -17.28 -3.26 5.99
CA THR A 51 -18.18 -2.25 5.40
C THR A 51 -17.45 -1.48 4.31
N ILE A 52 -18.09 -1.31 3.15
CA ILE A 52 -17.54 -0.54 2.03
C ILE A 52 -18.01 0.90 2.15
N LEU A 53 -17.08 1.80 2.42
CA LEU A 53 -17.35 3.23 2.58
C LEU A 53 -17.41 3.95 1.23
N GLU A 54 -16.60 3.53 0.26
CA GLU A 54 -16.56 4.07 -1.10
C GLU A 54 -16.22 2.95 -2.07
N ALA A 55 -16.89 2.94 -3.23
CA ALA A 55 -16.50 2.13 -4.38
C ALA A 55 -16.46 3.01 -5.65
N SER A 56 -15.26 3.34 -6.10
CA SER A 56 -15.00 4.27 -7.20
C SER A 56 -13.98 3.67 -8.18
N MET A 57 -13.65 4.41 -9.24
CA MET A 57 -12.73 3.95 -10.30
C MET A 57 -13.08 2.55 -10.84
N ILE A 58 -14.37 2.24 -10.92
CA ILE A 58 -14.86 0.99 -11.49
C ILE A 58 -14.65 1.07 -13.00
N ASP A 59 -13.94 0.09 -13.56
CA ASP A 59 -13.63 0.04 -14.99
C ASP A 59 -14.93 0.05 -15.81
N LYS A 60 -14.97 0.86 -16.87
CA LYS A 60 -16.13 0.99 -17.76
C LYS A 60 -16.69 -0.34 -18.27
N LYS A 61 -15.87 -1.39 -18.39
CA LYS A 61 -16.31 -2.75 -18.76
C LYS A 61 -17.32 -3.36 -17.78
N LEU A 62 -17.38 -2.85 -16.56
CA LEU A 62 -18.31 -3.27 -15.51
C LEU A 62 -19.53 -2.35 -15.40
N GLY A 63 -19.62 -1.25 -16.16
CA GLY A 63 -20.68 -0.25 -16.04
C GLY A 63 -22.06 -0.69 -16.56
N ASP A 64 -22.12 -1.65 -17.48
CA ASP A 64 -23.37 -2.02 -18.15
C ASP A 64 -24.29 -2.89 -17.29
N LYS A 65 -23.73 -3.70 -16.39
CA LYS A 65 -24.46 -4.69 -15.59
C LYS A 65 -24.39 -4.32 -14.11
N PRO A 66 -25.40 -4.70 -13.30
CA PRO A 66 -25.29 -4.62 -11.85
C PRO A 66 -24.04 -5.34 -11.34
N VAL A 67 -23.38 -4.72 -10.38
CA VAL A 67 -22.23 -5.25 -9.68
C VAL A 67 -22.51 -5.33 -8.18
N TYR A 68 -21.85 -6.27 -7.51
CA TYR A 68 -21.85 -6.38 -6.05
C TYR A 68 -20.52 -6.96 -5.58
N PHE A 69 -20.27 -6.85 -4.28
CA PHE A 69 -19.09 -7.43 -3.65
C PHE A 69 -19.44 -8.68 -2.86
N GLU A 70 -18.50 -9.62 -2.80
CA GLU A 70 -18.56 -10.82 -1.97
C GLU A 70 -17.30 -10.92 -1.13
N ILE A 71 -17.45 -11.16 0.18
CA ILE A 71 -16.35 -11.44 1.10
C ILE A 71 -16.40 -12.90 1.57
N SER A 72 -15.25 -13.57 1.61
CA SER A 72 -15.15 -14.96 2.04
C SER A 72 -13.85 -15.24 2.79
N ILE A 73 -13.88 -16.25 3.66
CA ILE A 73 -12.71 -16.76 4.40
C ILE A 73 -12.75 -18.29 4.40
N GLY A 74 -11.76 -18.93 3.76
CA GLY A 74 -11.85 -20.36 3.48
C GLY A 74 -13.05 -20.68 2.58
N ASN A 75 -13.93 -21.58 3.02
CA ASN A 75 -15.19 -21.87 2.33
C ASN A 75 -16.36 -20.99 2.83
N ALA A 76 -16.21 -20.31 3.97
CA ALA A 76 -17.28 -19.53 4.56
C ALA A 76 -17.52 -18.25 3.76
N GLY A 77 -18.78 -17.96 3.47
CA GLY A 77 -19.21 -16.78 2.70
C GLY A 77 -19.16 -16.93 1.17
N ASN A 78 -18.75 -18.08 0.63
CA ASN A 78 -18.78 -18.32 -0.82
C ASN A 78 -20.22 -18.52 -1.32
N ALA A 79 -20.79 -17.52 -1.98
CA ALA A 79 -22.18 -17.57 -2.44
C ALA A 79 -22.31 -18.14 -3.87
N ILE A 80 -21.27 -18.04 -4.70
CA ILE A 80 -21.30 -18.47 -6.11
C ILE A 80 -21.00 -19.97 -6.27
N ASP A 81 -19.93 -20.49 -5.66
CA ASP A 81 -19.51 -21.89 -5.90
C ASP A 81 -20.21 -22.88 -4.96
N GLY A 82 -21.15 -22.41 -4.14
CA GLY A 82 -21.81 -23.19 -3.10
C GLY A 82 -20.93 -23.43 -1.86
N HIS A 83 -21.59 -23.74 -0.74
CA HIS A 83 -20.91 -24.26 0.45
C HIS A 83 -20.41 -25.67 0.13
N ASN A 84 -19.11 -25.84 -0.09
CA ASN A 84 -18.50 -27.17 -0.03
C ASN A 84 -18.43 -27.59 1.45
N GLU A 85 -19.57 -27.97 2.03
CA GLU A 85 -19.65 -28.68 3.31
C GLU A 85 -19.13 -30.10 3.09
N SER A 86 -17.82 -30.29 3.11
CA SER A 86 -17.21 -31.62 3.19
C SER A 86 -17.28 -32.21 4.61
N SER A 87 -18.39 -31.98 5.34
CA SER A 87 -18.58 -32.47 6.71
C SER A 87 -20.05 -32.78 7.04
N LYS A 88 -20.80 -33.30 6.06
CA LYS A 88 -22.03 -34.08 6.34
C LYS A 88 -21.74 -35.57 6.18
N ASP A 89 -20.81 -36.09 6.98
CA ASP A 89 -20.83 -37.51 7.28
C ASP A 89 -21.48 -37.66 8.66
N HIS A 90 -22.76 -38.06 8.64
CA HIS A 90 -23.43 -38.66 9.77
C HIS A 90 -22.63 -39.91 10.18
N TYR A 91 -21.77 -39.78 11.19
CA TYR A 91 -21.36 -40.95 11.96
C TYR A 91 -22.43 -41.15 13.03
N ASP A 92 -23.38 -42.05 12.75
CA ASP A 92 -24.17 -42.72 13.80
C ASP A 92 -23.18 -43.47 14.70
N SER A 93 -22.79 -42.86 15.81
CA SER A 93 -22.11 -43.55 16.89
C SER A 93 -22.68 -43.03 18.20
N ASP A 94 -23.50 -43.86 18.84
CA ASP A 94 -24.01 -43.72 20.20
C ASP A 94 -22.86 -43.61 21.21
N SER A 95 -22.29 -42.42 21.35
CA SER A 95 -21.40 -42.09 22.47
C SER A 95 -21.64 -40.66 22.92
N ASP A 96 -22.02 -40.54 24.19
CA ASP A 96 -22.41 -39.33 24.89
C ASP A 96 -21.43 -38.13 24.72
N GLU A 97 -22.04 -36.97 24.49
CA GLU A 97 -21.56 -35.61 24.80
C GLU A 97 -20.18 -35.16 24.28
N LEU A 98 -20.17 -34.65 23.05
CA LEU A 98 -19.38 -33.47 22.67
C LEU A 98 -20.21 -32.64 21.69
N GLU A 99 -20.68 -31.46 22.13
CA GLU A 99 -21.38 -30.50 21.28
C GLU A 99 -20.52 -30.17 20.05
N SER A 100 -20.81 -30.80 18.91
CA SER A 100 -20.28 -30.39 17.63
C SER A 100 -20.78 -28.98 17.37
N VAL A 101 -19.87 -28.00 17.36
CA VAL A 101 -20.18 -26.60 17.06
C VAL A 101 -20.59 -26.48 15.60
N SER A 102 -21.84 -26.80 15.29
CA SER A 102 -22.44 -26.55 13.98
C SER A 102 -22.64 -25.05 13.84
N CYS A 103 -21.95 -24.42 12.88
CA CYS A 103 -22.29 -23.05 12.50
C CYS A 103 -23.67 -23.08 11.82
N ASP A 104 -24.65 -22.34 12.36
CA ASP A 104 -25.92 -22.10 11.68
C ASP A 104 -25.63 -21.33 10.39
N SER A 105 -25.52 -22.06 9.27
CA SER A 105 -25.27 -21.55 7.91
C SER A 105 -26.30 -20.52 7.41
N ALA A 106 -27.35 -20.24 8.18
CA ALA A 106 -28.46 -19.35 7.85
C ALA A 106 -28.26 -17.88 8.27
N SER A 107 -27.13 -17.49 8.89
CA SER A 107 -27.00 -16.19 9.56
C SER A 107 -25.79 -15.32 9.15
N TRP A 108 -25.29 -15.47 7.93
CA TRP A 108 -24.26 -14.58 7.37
C TRP A 108 -24.76 -13.81 6.15
N GLN A 109 -24.22 -12.60 5.96
CA GLN A 109 -24.44 -11.76 4.79
C GLN A 109 -23.08 -11.51 4.13
N SER A 110 -22.64 -12.43 3.28
CA SER A 110 -21.32 -12.32 2.65
C SER A 110 -21.27 -11.41 1.42
N THR A 111 -22.42 -10.92 0.96
CA THR A 111 -22.54 -10.11 -0.26
C THR A 111 -23.21 -8.77 -0.01
N THR A 112 -22.78 -7.74 -0.74
CA THR A 112 -23.56 -6.50 -0.86
C THR A 112 -24.73 -6.68 -1.82
N THR A 113 -25.72 -5.79 -1.75
CA THR A 113 -26.82 -5.77 -2.73
C THR A 113 -26.30 -5.39 -4.13
N PRO A 114 -26.72 -6.09 -5.20
CA PRO A 114 -26.42 -5.70 -6.58
C PRO A 114 -26.91 -4.29 -6.91
N ALA A 115 -26.00 -3.45 -7.40
CA ALA A 115 -26.29 -2.09 -7.80
C ALA A 115 -25.64 -1.78 -9.16
N LYS A 116 -26.30 -0.97 -9.99
CA LYS A 116 -25.75 -0.55 -11.28
C LYS A 116 -24.73 0.58 -11.07
N PRO A 117 -23.49 0.47 -11.58
CA PRO A 117 -22.55 1.57 -11.50
C PRO A 117 -23.03 2.83 -12.22
N MET A 118 -22.73 4.00 -11.64
CA MET A 118 -22.99 5.33 -12.19
C MET A 118 -21.69 5.97 -12.67
N THR A 119 -21.79 7.00 -13.53
CA THR A 119 -20.63 7.74 -14.04
C THR A 119 -21.03 9.16 -14.42
N HIS A 120 -20.09 10.10 -14.24
CA HIS A 120 -20.23 11.49 -14.70
C HIS A 120 -19.54 11.73 -16.05
N ASP A 121 -18.59 10.88 -16.44
CA ASP A 121 -17.64 11.12 -17.53
C ASP A 121 -17.52 9.95 -18.53
N LYS A 122 -18.13 8.81 -18.22
CA LYS A 122 -18.03 7.52 -18.93
C LYS A 122 -16.63 6.90 -18.97
N LEU A 123 -15.64 7.46 -18.27
CA LEU A 123 -14.31 6.89 -18.12
C LEU A 123 -14.27 6.00 -16.87
N TYR A 124 -14.70 6.54 -15.74
CA TYR A 124 -14.75 5.84 -14.46
C TYR A 124 -16.17 5.76 -13.94
N TYR A 125 -16.49 4.61 -13.38
CA TYR A 125 -17.76 4.37 -12.74
C TYR A 125 -17.60 4.29 -11.22
N PHE A 126 -18.68 4.47 -10.50
CA PHE A 126 -18.74 4.37 -9.05
C PHE A 126 -20.07 3.76 -8.62
N LEU A 127 -20.15 3.28 -7.38
CA LEU A 127 -21.42 2.90 -6.77
C LEU A 127 -21.90 4.00 -5.84
N PRO A 128 -23.16 4.44 -5.99
CA PRO A 128 -23.73 5.53 -5.20
C PRO A 128 -24.14 5.06 -3.79
N TYR A 129 -23.17 4.66 -2.96
CA TYR A 129 -23.45 4.26 -1.57
C TYR A 129 -23.81 5.46 -0.69
N TRP A 130 -23.29 6.65 -0.98
CA TRP A 130 -23.65 7.90 -0.30
C TRP A 130 -23.62 7.75 1.22
N ASP A 131 -24.70 8.02 1.94
CA ASP A 131 -24.84 7.86 3.39
C ASP A 131 -24.97 6.40 3.84
N ASN A 132 -25.43 5.50 2.98
CA ASN A 132 -25.73 4.10 3.29
C ASN A 132 -24.59 3.16 2.89
N LYS A 133 -23.71 2.83 3.84
CA LYS A 133 -22.54 1.99 3.59
C LYS A 133 -22.87 0.51 3.77
N PRO A 134 -22.84 -0.31 2.70
CA PRO A 134 -23.23 -1.72 2.79
C PRO A 134 -22.22 -2.52 3.61
N CYS A 135 -22.74 -3.37 4.48
CA CYS A 135 -21.96 -4.24 5.34
C CYS A 135 -22.00 -5.69 4.83
N MET A 136 -20.93 -6.42 5.11
CA MET A 136 -20.83 -7.85 4.91
C MET A 136 -20.26 -8.49 6.17
N HIS A 137 -20.71 -9.70 6.48
CA HIS A 137 -20.21 -10.44 7.62
C HIS A 137 -20.27 -11.95 7.41
N VAL A 138 -19.27 -12.64 7.94
CA VAL A 138 -19.13 -14.09 7.84
C VAL A 138 -18.75 -14.65 9.21
N ARG A 139 -19.34 -15.79 9.57
CA ARG A 139 -18.90 -16.60 10.71
C ARG A 139 -18.25 -17.87 10.21
N SER A 140 -17.21 -18.31 10.89
CA SER A 140 -16.48 -19.51 10.51
C SER A 140 -15.81 -20.15 11.72
N VAL A 141 -15.71 -21.47 11.74
CA VAL A 141 -15.12 -22.23 12.85
C VAL A 141 -13.77 -22.75 12.39
N TRP A 142 -12.71 -22.44 13.15
CA TRP A 142 -11.35 -22.88 12.86
C TRP A 142 -10.62 -23.26 14.14
N ALA A 143 -9.63 -24.14 14.02
CA ALA A 143 -8.71 -24.43 15.11
C ALA A 143 -7.95 -23.15 15.52
N ASP A 144 -7.94 -22.84 16.82
CA ASP A 144 -7.37 -21.58 17.33
C ASP A 144 -5.84 -21.59 17.37
N TYR A 145 -5.24 -21.12 16.27
CA TYR A 145 -3.80 -20.90 16.16
C TYR A 145 -3.42 -19.42 16.15
N ARG A 146 -4.27 -18.51 16.65
CA ARG A 146 -4.03 -17.06 16.62
C ARG A 146 -2.70 -16.64 17.22
N ARG A 147 -2.22 -17.36 18.25
CA ARG A 147 -0.91 -17.16 18.88
C ARG A 147 0.27 -17.07 17.90
N ARG A 148 0.21 -17.80 16.76
CA ARG A 148 1.22 -17.74 15.70
C ARG A 148 1.23 -16.36 15.04
N MET A 149 0.05 -15.90 14.62
CA MET A 149 -0.14 -14.57 14.04
C MET A 149 0.16 -13.46 15.05
N TYR A 150 -0.25 -13.60 16.32
CA TYR A 150 0.04 -12.63 17.37
C TYR A 150 1.54 -12.44 17.58
N ASN A 151 2.30 -13.54 17.64
CA ASN A 151 3.76 -13.48 17.71
C ASN A 151 4.34 -12.75 16.49
N SER A 152 3.94 -13.11 15.27
CA SER A 152 4.36 -12.41 14.05
C SER A 152 4.00 -10.93 14.05
N ASN A 153 2.81 -10.55 14.53
CA ASN A 153 2.35 -9.17 14.58
C ASN A 153 3.17 -8.32 15.56
N ILE A 154 3.53 -8.87 16.73
CA ILE A 154 4.41 -8.17 17.67
C ILE A 154 5.77 -7.90 17.00
N ILE A 155 6.37 -8.91 16.36
CA ILE A 155 7.66 -8.77 15.68
C ILE A 155 7.55 -7.76 14.52
N ALA A 156 6.46 -7.79 13.76
CA ALA A 156 6.22 -6.86 12.65
C ALA A 156 6.15 -5.42 13.14
N LYS A 157 5.47 -5.15 14.26
CA LYS A 157 5.41 -3.79 14.84
C LYS A 157 6.77 -3.29 15.33
N ILE A 158 7.62 -4.19 15.85
CA ILE A 158 9.00 -3.84 16.18
C ILE A 158 9.79 -3.49 14.92
N ALA A 159 9.63 -4.28 13.85
CA ALA A 159 10.28 -4.05 12.57
C ALA A 159 9.83 -2.73 11.92
N ASP A 160 8.52 -2.47 11.87
CA ASP A 160 7.92 -1.28 11.27
C ASP A 160 8.37 -0.02 12.02
N LYS A 161 8.26 0.00 13.36
CA LYS A 161 8.75 1.12 14.19
C LYS A 161 10.25 1.39 13.98
N PHE A 162 11.04 0.33 13.84
CA PHE A 162 12.48 0.46 13.60
C PHE A 162 12.79 0.96 12.18
N GLU A 163 12.03 0.52 11.18
CA GLU A 163 12.13 1.01 9.80
C GLU A 163 11.79 2.50 9.71
N ASP A 164 10.67 2.93 10.32
CA ASP A 164 10.28 4.34 10.37
C ASP A 164 11.38 5.21 10.99
N GLY A 165 11.94 4.76 12.12
CA GLY A 165 13.07 5.44 12.76
C GLY A 165 14.33 5.52 11.87
N LEU A 166 14.64 4.48 11.11
CA LEU A 166 15.77 4.50 10.16
C LEU A 166 15.52 5.43 8.97
N VAL A 167 14.28 5.51 8.47
CA VAL A 167 13.88 6.46 7.43
C VAL A 167 14.02 7.90 7.93
N GLU A 168 13.60 8.19 9.16
CA GLU A 168 13.80 9.51 9.78
C GLU A 168 15.29 9.88 9.92
N VAL A 169 16.13 8.92 10.31
CA VAL A 169 17.59 9.09 10.35
C VAL A 169 18.13 9.42 8.96
N GLN A 170 17.67 8.72 7.92
CA GLN A 170 18.09 8.98 6.54
C GLN A 170 17.68 10.38 6.06
N HIS A 171 16.45 10.83 6.37
CA HIS A 171 16.00 12.19 6.08
C HIS A 171 16.80 13.25 6.85
N ALA A 172 17.19 12.98 8.09
CA ALA A 172 18.03 13.88 8.89
C ALA A 172 19.43 14.07 8.29
N VAL A 173 19.97 13.03 7.65
CA VAL A 173 21.25 13.07 6.92
C VAL A 173 21.13 13.92 5.66
N GLU A 174 20.04 13.76 4.91
CA GLU A 174 19.82 14.52 3.67
C GLU A 174 19.65 16.03 3.91
N LYS A 175 19.10 16.40 5.07
CA LYS A 175 18.97 17.80 5.51
C LYS A 175 20.22 18.37 6.18
N ASP A 176 21.33 17.62 6.20
CA ASP A 176 22.61 17.95 6.87
C ASP A 176 22.41 18.43 8.33
N THR A 177 21.46 17.81 9.04
CA THR A 177 21.20 18.17 10.44
C THR A 177 22.26 17.57 11.34
N SER A 178 22.81 18.36 12.27
CA SER A 178 23.81 17.93 13.26
C SER A 178 23.32 16.83 14.22
N ASN A 179 22.05 16.43 14.13
CA ASN A 179 21.36 15.59 15.10
C ASN A 179 21.11 14.15 14.60
N ALA A 180 21.49 13.81 13.36
CA ALA A 180 21.27 12.47 12.80
C ALA A 180 21.88 11.34 13.65
N GLU A 181 23.04 11.59 14.27
CA GLU A 181 23.67 10.63 15.21
C GLU A 181 22.84 10.41 16.47
N ILE A 182 22.22 11.47 17.00
CA ILE A 182 21.36 11.40 18.18
C ILE A 182 20.11 10.62 17.84
N HIS A 183 19.51 10.87 16.67
CA HIS A 183 18.35 10.12 16.19
C HIS A 183 18.68 8.63 16.05
N LEU A 184 19.81 8.28 15.41
CA LEU A 184 20.21 6.87 15.29
C LEU A 184 20.41 6.21 16.65
N LYS A 185 21.02 6.91 17.62
CA LYS A 185 21.19 6.39 18.99
C LYS A 185 19.84 6.16 19.69
N GLN A 186 18.87 7.05 19.47
CA GLN A 186 17.52 6.91 20.03
C GLN A 186 16.80 5.71 19.40
N VAL A 187 16.82 5.59 18.08
CA VAL A 187 16.18 4.48 17.34
C VAL A 187 16.76 3.12 17.76
N LEU A 188 18.07 3.03 18.00
CA LEU A 188 18.71 1.80 18.50
C LEU A 188 18.35 1.47 19.97
N GLU A 189 18.19 2.49 20.81
CA GLU A 189 17.71 2.30 22.19
C GLU A 189 16.27 1.80 22.21
N ASP A 190 15.40 2.41 21.40
CA ASP A 190 13.99 2.02 21.27
C ASP A 190 13.84 0.60 20.72
N LEU A 191 14.69 0.21 19.75
CA LEU A 191 14.75 -1.18 19.27
C LEU A 191 15.15 -2.13 20.40
N SER A 192 16.21 -1.80 21.15
CA SER A 192 16.68 -2.62 22.29
C SER A 192 15.57 -2.81 23.33
N ALA A 193 14.89 -1.72 23.73
CA ALA A 193 13.78 -1.76 24.67
C ALA A 193 12.61 -2.62 24.16
N SER A 194 12.27 -2.50 22.87
CA SER A 194 11.21 -3.28 22.23
C SER A 194 11.54 -4.78 22.20
N CYS A 195 12.81 -5.13 21.91
CA CYS A 195 13.28 -6.52 21.95
C CYS A 195 13.18 -7.12 23.37
N VAL A 196 13.58 -6.36 24.40
CA VAL A 196 13.46 -6.80 25.81
C VAL A 196 12.00 -7.04 26.19
N LYS A 197 11.09 -6.12 25.81
CA LYS A 197 9.65 -6.27 26.04
C LYS A 197 9.12 -7.55 25.38
N TYR A 198 9.45 -7.78 24.11
CA TYR A 198 9.06 -9.00 23.39
C TYR A 198 9.53 -10.26 24.10
N VAL A 199 10.82 -10.33 24.46
CA VAL A 199 11.41 -11.51 25.12
C VAL A 199 10.69 -11.84 26.43
N SER A 200 10.34 -10.82 27.22
CA SER A 200 9.58 -10.98 28.47
C SER A 200 8.18 -11.58 28.23
N VAL A 201 7.43 -11.03 27.26
CA VAL A 201 6.09 -11.52 26.90
C VAL A 201 6.15 -12.93 26.33
N ALA A 202 7.09 -13.19 25.42
CA ALA A 202 7.26 -14.49 24.75
C ALA A 202 7.68 -15.60 25.74
N LYS A 203 8.60 -15.33 26.68
CA LYS A 203 9.00 -16.27 27.73
C LYS A 203 7.82 -16.59 28.67
N SER A 204 7.00 -15.60 29.02
CA SER A 204 5.80 -15.79 29.84
C SER A 204 4.75 -16.69 29.17
N SER A 205 4.66 -16.65 27.84
CA SER A 205 3.79 -17.56 27.08
C SER A 205 4.25 -19.03 27.16
N MET A 206 5.53 -19.30 27.43
CA MET A 206 6.06 -20.67 27.45
C MET A 206 5.69 -21.47 28.71
N THR A 207 5.34 -20.83 29.83
CA THR A 207 5.28 -21.45 31.16
C THR A 207 3.87 -21.86 31.62
N GLY A 208 2.85 -21.85 30.74
CA GLY A 208 1.48 -22.28 31.05
C GLY A 208 1.16 -23.74 30.68
N PRO A 209 0.12 -24.37 31.27
CA PRO A 209 -0.37 -25.69 30.87
C PRO A 209 -0.70 -25.71 29.37
N GLY A 210 0.02 -26.56 28.62
CA GLY A 210 0.05 -26.52 27.16
C GLY A 210 -1.04 -27.34 26.52
N THR A 211 -2.26 -26.80 26.41
CA THR A 211 -3.21 -27.28 25.40
C THR A 211 -2.87 -26.62 24.05
N GLY A 212 -2.72 -27.43 23.00
CA GLY A 212 -2.65 -26.97 21.61
C GLY A 212 -1.31 -26.46 21.07
N LYS A 213 -0.18 -26.44 21.80
CA LYS A 213 1.16 -26.07 21.26
C LYS A 213 1.95 -27.29 20.77
N THR A 214 2.29 -27.31 19.48
CA THR A 214 3.12 -28.37 18.89
C THR A 214 4.60 -28.24 19.30
N LYS A 215 5.40 -29.30 19.12
CA LYS A 215 6.87 -29.24 19.31
C LYS A 215 7.49 -28.16 18.41
N LEU A 216 7.04 -28.05 17.17
CA LEU A 216 7.51 -27.02 16.25
C LEU A 216 7.14 -25.60 16.72
N ASP A 217 5.94 -25.38 17.26
CA ASP A 217 5.58 -24.07 17.85
C ASP A 217 6.57 -23.67 18.95
N LYS A 218 6.97 -24.64 19.79
CA LYS A 218 7.93 -24.41 20.88
C LYS A 218 9.32 -24.07 20.36
N GLU A 219 9.83 -24.83 19.38
CA GLU A 219 11.15 -24.57 18.79
C GLU A 219 11.19 -23.28 17.97
N HIS A 220 10.12 -22.96 17.24
CA HIS A 220 10.01 -21.71 16.50
C HIS A 220 9.99 -20.50 17.45
N LEU A 221 9.22 -20.57 18.55
CA LEU A 221 9.21 -19.50 19.55
C LEU A 221 10.58 -19.33 20.21
N LYS A 222 11.29 -20.43 20.53
CA LYS A 222 12.67 -20.36 21.04
C LYS A 222 13.63 -19.68 20.04
N LEU A 223 13.51 -20.00 18.76
CA LEU A 223 14.26 -19.32 17.70
C LEU A 223 13.98 -17.81 17.71
N CYS A 224 12.71 -17.41 17.67
CA CYS A 224 12.35 -15.99 17.70
C CYS A 224 12.88 -15.27 18.94
N ILE A 225 12.73 -15.87 20.14
CA ILE A 225 13.25 -15.33 21.39
C ILE A 225 14.77 -15.12 21.30
N ARG A 226 15.51 -16.15 20.87
CA ARG A 226 16.98 -16.10 20.79
C ARG A 226 17.45 -15.03 19.80
N GLU A 227 16.87 -14.99 18.61
CA GLU A 227 17.28 -14.03 17.58
C GLU A 227 16.92 -12.59 17.97
N ILE A 228 15.75 -12.35 18.57
CA ILE A 228 15.33 -11.02 19.01
C ILE A 228 16.15 -10.54 20.22
N GLU A 229 16.46 -11.43 21.17
CA GLU A 229 17.35 -11.13 22.30
C GLU A 229 18.77 -10.77 21.82
N HIS A 230 19.28 -11.48 20.80
CA HIS A 230 20.55 -11.18 20.16
C HIS A 230 20.52 -9.84 19.41
N ILE A 231 19.45 -9.55 18.66
CA ILE A 231 19.27 -8.26 17.98
C ILE A 231 19.22 -7.11 18.99
N GLY A 232 18.44 -7.24 20.07
CA GLY A 232 18.35 -6.21 21.11
C GLY A 232 19.71 -5.94 21.78
N SER A 233 20.44 -6.99 22.13
CA SER A 233 21.79 -6.87 22.70
C SER A 233 22.77 -6.22 21.72
N SER A 234 22.69 -6.61 20.44
CA SER A 234 23.53 -6.05 19.37
C SER A 234 23.18 -4.60 19.06
N ALA A 235 21.92 -4.20 19.16
CA ALA A 235 21.47 -2.82 19.00
C ALA A 235 22.01 -1.93 20.13
N LYS A 236 21.96 -2.39 21.39
CA LYS A 236 22.53 -1.70 22.54
C LYS A 236 24.04 -1.49 22.40
N ASN A 237 24.77 -2.51 21.95
CA ASN A 237 26.20 -2.41 21.69
C ASN A 237 26.50 -1.47 20.50
N LEU A 238 25.73 -1.57 19.42
CA LEU A 238 25.88 -0.71 18.25
C LEU A 238 25.69 0.76 18.61
N ARG A 239 24.69 1.07 19.46
CA ARG A 239 24.41 2.43 19.96
C ARG A 239 25.62 3.07 20.63
N ALA A 240 26.33 2.32 21.48
CA ALA A 240 27.53 2.80 22.16
C ALA A 240 28.69 3.14 21.19
N LEU A 241 28.68 2.54 20.01
CA LEU A 241 29.70 2.71 18.97
C LEU A 241 29.33 3.73 17.88
N VAL A 242 28.18 4.41 18.00
CA VAL A 242 27.77 5.44 17.04
C VAL A 242 28.58 6.73 17.25
N THR A 243 29.38 7.05 16.25
CA THR A 243 30.18 8.28 16.13
C THR A 243 30.03 8.87 14.74
N ARG A 244 30.37 10.15 14.56
CA ARG A 244 30.40 10.82 13.25
C ARG A 244 31.13 10.07 12.16
N SER A 245 32.30 9.48 12.48
CA SER A 245 33.12 8.76 11.51
C SER A 245 32.56 7.37 11.15
N SER A 246 31.83 6.72 12.05
CA SER A 246 31.27 5.38 11.86
C SER A 246 29.83 5.38 11.37
N PHE A 247 29.14 6.51 11.42
CA PHE A 247 27.69 6.64 11.22
C PHE A 247 27.15 5.86 10.01
N LYS A 248 27.72 6.03 8.81
CA LYS A 248 27.25 5.34 7.59
C LYS A 248 27.31 3.81 7.71
N GLU A 249 28.38 3.29 8.31
CA GLU A 249 28.54 1.85 8.54
C GLU A 249 27.55 1.35 9.60
N ARG A 250 27.30 2.15 10.64
CA ARG A 250 26.34 1.82 11.71
C ARG A 250 24.90 1.80 11.19
N VAL A 251 24.50 2.74 10.33
CA VAL A 251 23.20 2.71 9.63
C VAL A 251 23.07 1.44 8.79
N LYS A 252 24.10 1.07 8.01
CA LYS A 252 24.09 -0.18 7.23
C LYS A 252 23.94 -1.42 8.13
N THR A 253 24.60 -1.43 9.29
CA THR A 253 24.48 -2.53 10.26
C THR A 253 23.07 -2.60 10.86
N ALA A 254 22.50 -1.44 11.20
CA ALA A 254 21.14 -1.31 11.69
C ALA A 254 20.11 -1.82 10.66
N GLN A 255 20.29 -1.50 9.37
CA GLN A 255 19.48 -2.07 8.28
C GLN A 255 19.58 -3.61 8.21
N GLY A 256 20.75 -4.17 8.53
CA GLY A 256 20.93 -5.61 8.66
C GLY A 256 20.07 -6.23 9.78
N TYR A 257 19.89 -5.53 10.90
CA TYR A 257 18.99 -5.96 11.97
C TYR A 257 17.53 -5.93 11.52
N LEU A 258 17.13 -4.89 10.78
CA LEU A 258 15.78 -4.76 10.23
C LEU A 258 15.44 -5.93 9.29
N ASN A 259 16.38 -6.31 8.41
CA ASN A 259 16.19 -7.46 7.52
C ASN A 259 15.99 -8.77 8.30
N LYS A 260 16.72 -8.96 9.41
CA LYS A 260 16.53 -10.12 10.29
C LYS A 260 15.16 -10.11 10.98
N LEU A 261 14.71 -8.95 11.46
CA LEU A 261 13.37 -8.81 12.05
C LEU A 261 12.28 -9.15 11.02
N LYS A 262 12.36 -8.59 9.82
CA LYS A 262 11.44 -8.87 8.70
C LYS A 262 11.44 -10.34 8.27
N PHE A 263 12.57 -11.04 8.43
CA PHE A 263 12.60 -12.48 8.19
C PHE A 263 11.83 -13.26 9.26
N LEU A 264 11.91 -12.82 10.53
CA LEU A 264 11.23 -13.48 11.66
C LEU A 264 9.72 -13.22 11.72
N THR A 265 9.18 -12.24 10.98
CA THR A 265 7.74 -11.99 10.93
C THR A 265 6.97 -13.06 10.17
N GLU A 266 7.61 -13.71 9.20
CA GLU A 266 6.98 -14.71 8.34
C GLU A 266 6.83 -16.05 9.07
N ASP A 267 5.59 -16.37 9.45
CA ASP A 267 5.24 -17.66 10.06
C ASP A 267 4.67 -18.59 8.97
N PRO A 268 5.39 -19.63 8.56
CA PRO A 268 4.93 -20.54 7.49
C PRO A 268 3.71 -21.38 7.89
N GLN A 269 3.29 -21.32 9.15
CA GLN A 269 2.23 -22.13 9.74
C GLN A 269 1.01 -21.34 10.21
N HIS A 270 0.85 -20.06 9.85
CA HIS A 270 -0.40 -19.36 10.16
C HIS A 270 -1.60 -20.15 9.60
N ALA A 271 -2.61 -20.39 10.43
CA ALA A 271 -3.59 -21.45 10.22
C ALA A 271 -4.96 -20.96 9.76
N LEU A 272 -5.23 -19.65 9.84
CA LEU A 272 -6.42 -19.08 9.23
C LEU A 272 -6.19 -18.87 7.73
N PRO A 273 -7.17 -19.19 6.89
CA PRO A 273 -7.10 -18.87 5.48
C PRO A 273 -7.23 -17.36 5.29
N ASP A 274 -6.72 -16.88 4.15
CA ASP A 274 -6.86 -15.48 3.79
C ASP A 274 -8.30 -15.14 3.44
N VAL A 275 -8.64 -13.87 3.63
CA VAL A 275 -9.91 -13.30 3.21
C VAL A 275 -9.83 -12.91 1.74
N PHE A 276 -10.88 -13.24 0.99
CA PHE A 276 -11.03 -12.82 -0.39
C PHE A 276 -12.21 -11.88 -0.52
N LEU A 277 -11.97 -10.72 -1.13
CA LEU A 277 -12.98 -9.76 -1.53
C LEU A 277 -13.09 -9.76 -3.06
N TRP A 278 -14.26 -10.09 -3.59
CA TRP A 278 -14.53 -10.14 -5.03
C TRP A 278 -15.48 -9.03 -5.44
N ILE A 279 -15.29 -8.48 -6.64
CA ILE A 279 -16.36 -7.80 -7.37
C ILE A 279 -16.97 -8.76 -8.39
N ILE A 280 -18.29 -8.85 -8.38
CA ILE A 280 -19.07 -9.77 -9.20
C ILE A 280 -19.94 -8.97 -10.15
N SER A 281 -20.01 -9.41 -11.40
CA SER A 281 -20.92 -8.86 -12.41
C SER A 281 -21.44 -9.99 -13.30
N GLY A 282 -22.75 -10.01 -13.54
CA GLY A 282 -23.39 -11.04 -14.35
C GLY A 282 -23.15 -12.48 -13.85
N GLY A 283 -23.13 -12.67 -12.53
CA GLY A 283 -22.88 -13.98 -11.89
C GLY A 283 -21.44 -14.49 -11.99
N LYS A 284 -20.49 -13.65 -12.44
CA LYS A 284 -19.08 -14.02 -12.59
C LYS A 284 -18.19 -13.10 -11.78
N ARG A 285 -17.19 -13.69 -11.11
CA ARG A 285 -16.09 -13.00 -10.43
C ARG A 285 -15.20 -12.29 -11.45
N GLN A 286 -15.07 -10.97 -11.33
CA GLN A 286 -14.37 -10.13 -12.30
C GLN A 286 -12.96 -9.75 -11.84
N ALA A 287 -12.84 -9.30 -10.59
CA ALA A 287 -11.60 -8.90 -9.95
C ALA A 287 -11.67 -9.15 -8.44
N TYR A 288 -10.52 -9.19 -7.78
CA TYR A 288 -10.43 -9.51 -6.36
C TYR A 288 -9.31 -8.80 -5.62
N GLN A 289 -9.40 -8.84 -4.29
CA GLN A 289 -8.29 -8.60 -3.39
C GLN A 289 -8.16 -9.79 -2.44
N ARG A 290 -6.91 -10.22 -2.22
CA ARG A 290 -6.55 -11.23 -1.21
C ARG A 290 -5.97 -10.50 0.00
N ILE A 291 -6.53 -10.76 1.18
CA ILE A 291 -6.24 -10.06 2.42
C ILE A 291 -5.76 -11.10 3.44
N PRO A 292 -4.48 -11.05 3.87
CA PRO A 292 -3.99 -11.97 4.89
C PRO A 292 -4.79 -11.85 6.19
N ALA A 293 -5.25 -12.97 6.75
CA ALA A 293 -5.97 -12.94 8.02
C ALA A 293 -5.13 -12.32 9.16
N ARG A 294 -3.81 -12.52 9.11
CA ARG A 294 -2.83 -11.91 10.03
C ARG A 294 -2.93 -10.39 10.09
N ASP A 295 -3.21 -9.73 8.97
CA ASP A 295 -3.18 -8.27 8.87
C ASP A 295 -4.44 -7.63 9.47
N ILE A 296 -5.53 -8.39 9.60
CA ILE A 296 -6.84 -7.90 10.08
C ILE A 296 -7.35 -8.62 11.34
N ILE A 297 -6.55 -9.49 11.95
CA ILE A 297 -6.92 -10.23 13.18
C ILE A 297 -6.88 -9.31 14.41
N TYR A 298 -7.92 -9.36 15.22
CA TYR A 298 -8.07 -8.61 16.45
C TYR A 298 -7.45 -9.35 17.64
N SER A 299 -6.82 -8.59 18.54
CA SER A 299 -6.48 -8.97 19.91
C SER A 299 -6.82 -7.82 20.87
N PRO A 300 -7.23 -8.11 22.12
CA PRO A 300 -7.31 -7.10 23.18
C PRO A 300 -5.96 -6.43 23.48
N VAL A 301 -4.85 -7.09 23.15
CA VAL A 301 -3.50 -6.51 23.24
C VAL A 301 -3.19 -5.86 21.89
N GLU A 302 -2.96 -4.55 21.90
CA GLU A 302 -2.74 -3.80 20.67
C GLU A 302 -1.59 -4.41 19.87
N GLU A 303 -0.44 -4.71 20.50
CA GLU A 303 0.74 -5.23 19.81
C GLU A 303 0.53 -6.57 19.09
N GLU A 304 -0.46 -7.37 19.50
CA GLU A 304 -0.81 -8.64 18.88
C GLU A 304 -1.78 -8.47 17.69
N SER A 305 -2.52 -7.35 17.65
CA SER A 305 -3.49 -7.08 16.58
C SER A 305 -2.81 -6.85 15.24
N GLY A 306 -3.46 -7.32 14.18
CA GLY A 306 -3.05 -7.07 12.81
C GLY A 306 -2.96 -5.57 12.52
N LYS A 307 -1.98 -5.18 11.71
CA LYS A 307 -1.68 -3.77 11.41
C LYS A 307 -2.85 -2.99 10.79
N GLU A 308 -3.71 -3.68 10.04
CA GLU A 308 -4.89 -3.13 9.37
C GLU A 308 -6.21 -3.50 10.06
N CYS A 309 -6.16 -4.21 11.19
CA CYS A 309 -7.34 -4.63 11.93
C CYS A 309 -8.10 -3.40 12.44
N GLY A 310 -9.37 -3.31 12.09
CA GLY A 310 -10.23 -2.24 12.55
C GLY A 310 -9.81 -0.86 12.04
N LYS A 311 -9.25 -0.79 10.82
CA LYS A 311 -8.91 0.46 10.14
C LYS A 311 -9.53 0.50 8.75
N VAL A 312 -9.80 1.71 8.27
CA VAL A 312 -10.21 1.95 6.88
C VAL A 312 -8.98 1.79 5.98
N GLN A 313 -9.14 1.04 4.90
CA GLN A 313 -8.09 0.74 3.94
C GLN A 313 -8.52 1.16 2.54
N THR A 314 -7.59 1.75 1.79
CA THR A 314 -7.74 1.94 0.36
C THR A 314 -7.26 0.68 -0.38
N MET A 315 -8.16 -0.01 -1.08
CA MET A 315 -7.84 -1.23 -1.83
C MET A 315 -8.07 -1.03 -3.33
N PHE A 316 -7.12 -1.50 -4.14
CA PHE A 316 -7.27 -1.59 -5.59
C PHE A 316 -7.45 -3.06 -5.97
N LEU A 317 -8.60 -3.41 -6.53
CA LEU A 317 -8.86 -4.78 -6.97
C LEU A 317 -7.90 -5.17 -8.10
N LYS A 318 -7.68 -6.47 -8.27
CA LYS A 318 -6.78 -7.03 -9.28
C LYS A 318 -7.48 -8.11 -10.09
N LEU A 319 -7.12 -8.22 -11.36
CA LEU A 319 -7.66 -9.27 -12.23
C LEU A 319 -7.15 -10.66 -11.77
N PRO A 320 -7.97 -11.73 -11.87
CA PRO A 320 -7.56 -13.06 -11.48
C PRO A 320 -6.57 -13.69 -12.48
N GLY A 321 -5.61 -14.46 -11.94
CA GLY A 321 -4.67 -15.25 -12.70
C GLY A 321 -3.71 -14.42 -13.56
N LYS A 322 -3.30 -14.98 -14.71
CA LYS A 322 -2.32 -14.33 -15.61
C LYS A 322 -2.82 -13.01 -16.23
N LYS A 323 -4.12 -12.70 -16.13
CA LYS A 323 -4.69 -11.45 -16.66
C LYS A 323 -4.19 -10.19 -15.95
N ALA A 324 -3.73 -10.31 -14.71
CA ALA A 324 -3.10 -9.21 -13.98
C ALA A 324 -1.63 -8.99 -14.36
N MET A 325 -1.05 -9.81 -15.24
CA MET A 325 0.33 -9.63 -15.69
C MET A 325 0.38 -8.70 -16.92
N GLY A 326 1.37 -7.81 -16.96
CA GLY A 326 1.58 -6.87 -18.06
C GLY A 326 0.61 -5.68 -18.03
N SER A 327 0.40 -5.07 -19.19
CA SER A 327 -0.36 -3.82 -19.35
C SER A 327 -1.82 -3.91 -18.92
N SER A 328 -2.44 -5.09 -19.04
CA SER A 328 -3.80 -5.33 -18.55
C SER A 328 -3.91 -5.28 -17.02
N GLY A 329 -2.81 -5.48 -16.29
CA GLY A 329 -2.75 -5.36 -14.84
C GLY A 329 -2.56 -3.92 -14.34
N TRP A 330 -2.24 -2.98 -15.23
CA TRP A 330 -2.08 -1.57 -14.86
C TRP A 330 -3.41 -0.87 -14.64
N SER A 331 -4.46 -1.29 -15.37
CA SER A 331 -5.81 -0.75 -15.17
C SER A 331 -6.37 -1.19 -13.82
N ILE A 332 -6.98 -0.25 -13.11
CA ILE A 332 -7.70 -0.48 -11.86
C ILE A 332 -9.10 -0.99 -12.22
N PRO A 333 -9.48 -2.24 -11.86
CA PRO A 333 -10.84 -2.72 -12.04
C PRO A 333 -11.84 -2.01 -11.12
N ALA A 334 -11.44 -1.71 -9.89
CA ALA A 334 -12.17 -0.90 -8.92
C ALA A 334 -11.23 -0.44 -7.79
N LYS A 335 -11.46 0.76 -7.25
CA LYS A 335 -10.90 1.27 -5.99
C LYS A 335 -11.97 1.22 -4.90
N LEU A 336 -11.59 0.76 -3.71
CA LEU A 336 -12.46 0.71 -2.54
C LEU A 336 -11.85 1.47 -1.36
N GLN A 337 -12.67 2.19 -0.61
CA GLN A 337 -12.43 2.46 0.81
C GLN A 337 -13.22 1.43 1.62
N ILE A 338 -12.55 0.57 2.36
CA ILE A 338 -13.19 -0.54 3.08
C ILE A 338 -12.63 -0.66 4.49
N TYR A 339 -13.53 -0.86 5.46
CA TYR A 339 -13.20 -1.23 6.83
C TYR A 339 -13.28 -2.75 6.99
N LEU A 340 -12.30 -3.35 7.67
CA LEU A 340 -12.22 -4.80 7.91
C LEU A 340 -11.86 -5.11 9.35
N TRP A 341 -12.52 -6.13 9.91
CA TRP A 341 -12.25 -6.64 11.25
C TRP A 341 -12.44 -8.16 11.28
N LEU A 342 -11.46 -8.90 11.82
CA LEU A 342 -11.54 -10.34 12.03
C LEU A 342 -11.21 -10.67 13.48
N GLY A 343 -12.02 -11.44 14.19
CA GLY A 343 -11.72 -11.81 15.56
C GLY A 343 -12.58 -12.93 16.08
N LEU A 344 -12.40 -13.31 17.34
CA LEU A 344 -13.29 -14.28 17.98
C LEU A 344 -14.68 -13.68 18.20
N VAL A 345 -15.73 -14.49 18.10
CA VAL A 345 -17.11 -14.08 18.37
C VAL A 345 -17.27 -13.47 19.78
N LYS A 346 -16.53 -13.96 20.78
CA LYS A 346 -16.53 -13.37 22.14
C LYS A 346 -16.01 -11.92 22.20
N HIS A 347 -15.25 -11.49 21.19
CA HIS A 347 -14.76 -10.12 21.04
C HIS A 347 -15.58 -9.33 20.01
N LYS A 348 -16.69 -9.87 19.50
CA LYS A 348 -17.52 -9.24 18.46
C LYS A 348 -17.85 -7.78 18.79
N LYS A 349 -18.14 -7.42 20.05
CA LYS A 349 -18.41 -6.02 20.44
C LYS A 349 -17.39 -4.99 19.94
N CYS A 350 -16.14 -5.39 19.70
CA CYS A 350 -15.07 -4.49 19.28
C CYS A 350 -15.01 -4.24 17.76
N PHE A 351 -15.87 -4.90 16.94
CA PHE A 351 -15.85 -4.69 15.49
C PHE A 351 -16.27 -3.27 15.07
N VAL A 352 -16.95 -2.53 15.96
CA VAL A 352 -17.45 -1.17 15.68
C VAL A 352 -16.46 -0.08 16.11
N ASP A 353 -15.43 -0.44 16.88
CA ASP A 353 -14.58 0.53 17.57
C ASP A 353 -13.85 1.45 16.58
N GLY A 354 -13.36 0.86 15.47
CA GLY A 354 -12.61 1.57 14.43
C GLY A 354 -13.41 2.02 13.21
N ILE A 355 -14.74 1.84 13.20
CA ILE A 355 -15.58 2.37 12.12
C ILE A 355 -15.61 3.90 12.28
N PRO A 356 -15.37 4.68 11.20
CA PRO A 356 -15.36 6.13 11.28
C PRO A 356 -16.67 6.67 11.84
N LYS A 357 -16.61 7.61 12.80
CA LYS A 357 -17.79 8.14 13.51
C LYS A 357 -18.65 9.02 12.60
N GLY A 358 -19.81 9.46 13.11
CA GLY A 358 -20.81 10.22 12.34
C GLY A 358 -21.96 9.38 11.77
N TYR A 359 -22.09 8.12 12.21
CA TYR A 359 -23.19 7.21 11.87
C TYR A 359 -24.23 7.08 12.98
N GLU A 360 -25.46 6.71 12.59
CA GLU A 360 -26.53 6.42 13.53
C GLU A 360 -26.28 5.11 14.30
N ILE A 361 -26.41 5.15 15.64
CA ILE A 361 -26.26 3.94 16.48
C ILE A 361 -27.56 3.13 16.44
N THR A 362 -27.63 2.17 15.51
CA THR A 362 -28.77 1.27 15.36
C THR A 362 -28.86 0.22 16.49
N PRO A 363 -30.02 -0.45 16.68
CA PRO A 363 -30.15 -1.54 17.64
C PRO A 363 -29.15 -2.69 17.43
N GLU A 364 -28.78 -3.00 16.19
CA GLU A 364 -27.81 -4.03 15.83
C GLU A 364 -26.41 -3.69 16.37
N ILE A 365 -26.01 -2.43 16.24
CA ILE A 365 -24.74 -1.90 16.77
C ILE A 365 -24.78 -1.89 18.30
N ARG A 366 -25.87 -1.40 18.90
CA ARG A 366 -26.02 -1.35 20.37
C ARG A 366 -25.95 -2.75 21.01
N ASN A 367 -26.48 -3.76 20.32
CA ASN A 367 -26.48 -5.14 20.78
C ASN A 367 -25.27 -5.96 20.29
N ALA A 368 -24.20 -5.32 19.77
CA ALA A 368 -23.03 -6.01 19.23
C ALA A 368 -22.33 -6.93 20.24
N GLU A 369 -22.46 -6.66 21.54
CA GLU A 369 -21.96 -7.50 22.63
C GLU A 369 -22.61 -8.87 22.74
N ARG A 370 -23.84 -9.03 22.22
CA ARG A 370 -24.54 -10.32 22.22
C ARG A 370 -23.96 -11.18 21.10
N PRO A 371 -23.33 -12.33 21.40
CA PRO A 371 -22.68 -13.17 20.40
C PRO A 371 -23.59 -13.59 19.25
N ARG A 372 -24.88 -13.81 19.52
CA ARG A 372 -25.86 -14.25 18.51
C ARG A 372 -26.66 -13.10 17.88
N ALA A 373 -26.51 -11.86 18.32
CA ALA A 373 -27.15 -10.73 17.64
C ALA A 373 -26.60 -10.60 16.22
N LEU A 374 -27.47 -10.29 15.26
CA LEU A 374 -27.05 -10.00 13.90
C LEU A 374 -26.31 -8.65 13.87
N PRO A 375 -25.17 -8.56 13.16
CA PRO A 375 -24.56 -7.27 12.87
C PRO A 375 -25.42 -6.49 11.86
N PRO A 376 -25.20 -5.17 11.70
CA PRO A 376 -25.93 -4.37 10.73
C PRO A 376 -25.62 -4.82 9.30
N SER A 377 -26.63 -4.75 8.42
CA SER A 377 -26.49 -4.95 6.96
C SER A 377 -26.05 -3.68 6.24
N VAL A 378 -26.26 -2.51 6.86
CA VAL A 378 -25.91 -1.17 6.36
C VAL A 378 -25.52 -0.29 7.56
N ILE A 379 -24.52 0.57 7.39
CA ILE A 379 -24.21 1.66 8.33
C ILE A 379 -24.66 2.97 7.68
N HIS A 380 -25.59 3.66 8.34
CA HIS A 380 -26.15 4.92 7.87
C HIS A 380 -25.44 6.12 8.51
N TYR A 381 -24.79 6.94 7.69
CA TYR A 381 -24.11 8.17 8.13
C TYR A 381 -25.08 9.35 8.16
N ILE A 382 -25.17 10.01 9.32
CA ILE A 382 -25.98 11.22 9.52
C ILE A 382 -25.14 12.49 9.42
N GLU A 383 -23.84 12.38 9.71
CA GLU A 383 -22.89 13.48 9.55
C GLU A 383 -22.24 13.42 8.16
N LYS A 384 -22.15 14.60 7.53
CA LYS A 384 -21.56 14.78 6.21
C LYS A 384 -21.05 16.21 6.06
N HIS A 385 -19.99 16.35 5.30
CA HIS A 385 -19.29 17.60 5.06
C HIS A 385 -19.05 17.78 3.56
N THR A 386 -19.29 19.00 3.07
CA THR A 386 -19.03 19.35 1.67
C THR A 386 -17.72 20.13 1.59
N PHE A 387 -16.80 19.67 0.75
CA PHE A 387 -15.48 20.26 0.57
C PHE A 387 -15.27 20.73 -0.88
N GLN A 388 -14.50 21.80 -1.06
CA GLN A 388 -13.83 22.08 -2.33
C GLN A 388 -12.44 21.43 -2.31
N LEU A 389 -12.15 20.54 -3.27
CA LEU A 389 -10.80 20.00 -3.45
C LEU A 389 -10.03 20.89 -4.42
N ARG A 390 -8.84 21.32 -4.01
CA ARG A 390 -7.87 22.01 -4.86
C ARG A 390 -6.66 21.13 -5.07
N ALA A 391 -6.38 20.80 -6.33
CA ALA A 391 -5.19 20.07 -6.74
C ALA A 391 -4.22 21.03 -7.44
N HIS A 392 -3.10 21.31 -6.78
CA HIS A 392 -2.03 22.17 -7.26
C HIS A 392 -0.98 21.31 -7.96
N ILE A 393 -1.09 21.16 -9.27
CA ILE A 393 -0.25 20.27 -10.08
C ILE A 393 0.85 21.09 -10.76
N TYR A 394 2.08 20.99 -10.24
CA TYR A 394 3.15 21.86 -10.69
C TYR A 394 3.99 21.24 -11.83
N GLN A 395 4.72 20.17 -11.55
CA GLN A 395 5.59 19.52 -12.54
C GLN A 395 5.72 18.02 -12.28
N ALA A 396 6.16 17.26 -13.28
CA ALA A 396 6.72 15.93 -13.08
C ALA A 396 8.17 15.90 -13.58
N ARG A 397 8.92 14.86 -13.19
CA ARG A 397 10.28 14.63 -13.66
C ARG A 397 10.59 13.15 -13.82
N SER A 398 11.55 12.86 -14.70
CA SER A 398 12.05 11.50 -14.92
C SER A 398 10.93 10.51 -15.26
N LEU A 399 9.91 10.97 -15.99
CA LEU A 399 8.88 10.10 -16.51
C LEU A 399 9.52 9.09 -17.48
N ILE A 400 8.88 7.94 -17.64
CA ILE A 400 9.25 6.98 -18.67
C ILE A 400 8.77 7.50 -20.03
N GLY A 401 9.59 7.34 -21.07
CA GLY A 401 9.17 7.63 -22.45
C GLY A 401 8.40 6.47 -23.03
N SER A 402 7.24 6.75 -23.62
CA SER A 402 6.40 5.74 -24.28
C SER A 402 6.46 5.82 -25.81
N ASP A 403 6.85 6.97 -26.37
CA ASP A 403 6.96 7.15 -27.81
C ASP A 403 8.24 6.56 -28.43
N ALA A 404 8.20 6.36 -29.75
CA ALA A 404 9.37 5.98 -30.56
C ALA A 404 10.54 6.99 -30.46
N SER A 405 10.25 8.25 -30.12
CA SER A 405 11.25 9.29 -29.87
C SER A 405 12.04 9.04 -28.57
N GLY A 406 11.48 8.26 -27.66
CA GLY A 406 11.93 8.10 -26.27
C GLY A 406 11.42 9.20 -25.33
N LEU A 407 10.53 10.08 -25.80
CA LEU A 407 9.83 11.12 -25.04
C LEU A 407 8.35 10.72 -24.87
N SER A 408 7.53 11.64 -24.38
CA SER A 408 6.08 11.49 -24.19
C SER A 408 5.41 12.85 -24.31
N ASP A 409 4.10 12.86 -24.50
CA ASP A 409 3.19 14.00 -24.45
C ASP A 409 2.34 13.92 -23.15
N PRO A 410 2.94 14.10 -21.95
CA PRO A 410 2.29 13.77 -20.69
C PRO A 410 1.17 14.74 -20.27
N PHE A 411 0.09 14.16 -19.75
CA PHE A 411 -0.91 14.85 -18.93
C PHE A 411 -1.23 14.06 -17.65
N ALA A 412 -1.66 14.76 -16.60
CA ALA A 412 -2.08 14.16 -15.34
C ALA A 412 -3.61 14.17 -15.20
N ARG A 413 -4.18 13.04 -14.79
CA ARG A 413 -5.58 12.87 -14.39
C ARG A 413 -5.67 12.70 -12.88
N ILE A 414 -6.42 13.59 -12.25
CA ILE A 414 -6.63 13.63 -10.80
C ILE A 414 -8.01 13.06 -10.55
N VAL A 415 -8.09 12.03 -9.71
CA VAL A 415 -9.34 11.32 -9.38
C VAL A 415 -9.63 11.42 -7.89
N ALA A 416 -10.80 11.96 -7.55
CA ALA A 416 -11.27 12.22 -6.19
C ALA A 416 -12.71 11.73 -6.04
N GLY A 417 -12.88 10.60 -5.33
CA GLY A 417 -14.17 9.94 -5.19
C GLY A 417 -14.76 9.57 -6.55
N GLU A 418 -15.92 10.14 -6.87
CA GLU A 418 -16.64 9.96 -8.14
C GLU A 418 -16.23 10.94 -9.25
N PHE A 419 -15.36 11.91 -8.97
CA PHE A 419 -14.98 12.97 -9.90
C PHE A 419 -13.53 12.82 -10.39
N ASN A 420 -13.24 13.37 -11.57
CA ASN A 420 -11.88 13.54 -12.05
C ASN A 420 -11.73 14.79 -12.93
N LYS A 421 -10.49 15.28 -13.03
CA LYS A 421 -10.07 16.37 -13.92
C LYS A 421 -8.68 16.09 -14.48
N THR A 422 -8.37 16.67 -15.62
CA THR A 422 -7.07 16.51 -16.29
C THR A 422 -6.36 17.84 -16.44
N THR A 423 -5.03 17.82 -16.40
CA THR A 423 -4.18 18.95 -16.81
C THR A 423 -4.14 19.06 -18.34
N GLN A 424 -3.49 20.12 -18.84
CA GLN A 424 -3.08 20.17 -20.23
C GLN A 424 -2.05 19.08 -20.56
N VAL A 425 -1.95 18.78 -21.86
CA VAL A 425 -0.90 17.96 -22.46
C VAL A 425 0.32 18.85 -22.71
N ILE A 426 1.51 18.36 -22.36
CA ILE A 426 2.77 19.04 -22.67
C ILE A 426 3.55 18.16 -23.63
N ASP A 427 3.82 18.65 -24.84
CA ASP A 427 4.40 17.83 -25.90
C ASP A 427 5.89 17.51 -25.68
N GLU A 428 6.29 16.32 -26.11
CA GLU A 428 7.66 15.83 -26.27
C GLU A 428 8.59 16.10 -25.05
N THR A 429 8.17 15.67 -23.85
CA THR A 429 8.95 15.83 -22.62
C THR A 429 8.77 14.71 -21.60
N LEU A 430 9.83 14.42 -20.84
CA LEU A 430 9.79 13.55 -19.66
C LEU A 430 9.77 14.33 -18.33
N SER A 431 9.76 15.66 -18.41
CA SER A 431 9.73 16.57 -17.26
C SER A 431 8.76 17.73 -17.49
N PRO A 432 7.45 17.46 -17.65
CA PRO A 432 6.45 18.48 -17.92
C PRO A 432 6.29 19.44 -16.75
N THR A 433 6.06 20.71 -17.05
CA THR A 433 5.60 21.72 -16.08
C THR A 433 4.22 22.20 -16.48
N TRP A 434 3.18 21.69 -15.81
CA TRP A 434 1.81 22.12 -16.02
C TRP A 434 1.54 23.46 -15.34
N ASP A 435 2.01 23.64 -14.10
CA ASP A 435 1.69 24.81 -13.26
C ASP A 435 0.19 25.11 -13.27
N GLU A 436 -0.64 24.12 -12.95
CA GLU A 436 -2.10 24.18 -13.02
C GLU A 436 -2.76 23.93 -11.65
N LEU A 437 -3.83 24.67 -11.38
CA LEU A 437 -4.74 24.47 -10.26
C LEU A 437 -6.06 23.90 -10.79
N LEU A 438 -6.35 22.66 -10.43
CA LEU A 438 -7.62 22.01 -10.74
C LEU A 438 -8.54 22.08 -9.52
N ILE A 439 -9.78 22.54 -9.72
CA ILE A 439 -10.78 22.73 -8.67
C ILE A 439 -11.93 21.74 -8.86
N PHE A 440 -12.25 21.00 -7.80
CA PHE A 440 -13.48 20.22 -7.69
C PHE A 440 -14.39 20.94 -6.71
N GLU A 441 -15.52 21.43 -7.22
CA GLU A 441 -16.35 22.39 -6.49
C GLU A 441 -17.01 21.76 -5.26
N GLU A 442 -17.55 20.57 -5.39
CA GLU A 442 -18.31 19.91 -4.32
C GLU A 442 -17.92 18.44 -4.19
N ILE A 443 -17.14 18.12 -3.17
CA ILE A 443 -16.81 16.77 -2.73
C ILE A 443 -17.55 16.51 -1.42
N LEU A 444 -18.54 15.63 -1.46
CA LEU A 444 -19.30 15.22 -0.29
C LEU A 444 -18.61 14.04 0.41
N ILE A 445 -18.24 14.21 1.67
CA ILE A 445 -17.62 13.17 2.50
C ILE A 445 -18.51 12.91 3.71
N TYR A 446 -18.76 11.63 4.00
CA TYR A 446 -19.62 11.19 5.10
C TYR A 446 -18.76 10.74 6.28
N GLY A 447 -19.12 11.17 7.49
CA GLY A 447 -18.40 10.89 8.72
C GLY A 447 -18.08 12.14 9.52
N ASP A 448 -17.48 11.92 10.68
CA ASP A 448 -17.03 12.96 11.59
C ASP A 448 -15.89 13.80 10.97
N GLY A 449 -16.01 15.12 11.08
CA GLY A 449 -15.06 16.07 10.48
C GLY A 449 -13.63 15.95 11.03
N GLU A 450 -13.45 15.68 12.33
CA GLU A 450 -12.11 15.55 12.93
C GLU A 450 -11.41 14.28 12.47
N GLU A 451 -12.15 13.17 12.33
CA GLU A 451 -11.62 11.94 11.75
C GLU A 451 -11.26 12.11 10.26
N ILE A 452 -12.09 12.81 9.49
CA ILE A 452 -11.80 13.17 8.10
C ILE A 452 -10.52 14.01 8.01
N ASN A 453 -10.33 14.97 8.93
CA ASN A 453 -9.14 15.81 8.99
C ASN A 453 -7.87 15.00 9.31
N LYS A 454 -8.00 14.05 10.23
CA LYS A 454 -6.89 13.20 10.69
C LYS A 454 -6.45 12.19 9.64
N ASP A 455 -7.38 11.54 8.95
CA ASP A 455 -7.07 10.52 7.93
C ASP A 455 -7.97 10.65 6.70
N PRO A 456 -7.73 11.67 5.84
CA PRO A 456 -8.55 11.88 4.66
C PRO A 456 -8.31 10.79 3.60
N SER A 457 -9.35 10.54 2.81
CA SER A 457 -9.26 9.61 1.67
C SER A 457 -8.19 10.08 0.67
N PRO A 458 -7.27 9.19 0.24
CA PRO A 458 -6.23 9.55 -0.71
C PRO A 458 -6.80 9.88 -2.10
N ILE A 459 -6.24 10.91 -2.70
CA ILE A 459 -6.42 11.32 -4.10
C ILE A 459 -5.55 10.43 -4.98
N VAL A 460 -6.12 9.93 -6.07
CA VAL A 460 -5.37 9.14 -7.06
C VAL A 460 -4.94 10.08 -8.19
N VAL A 461 -3.66 10.03 -8.56
CA VAL A 461 -3.16 10.75 -9.74
C VAL A 461 -2.59 9.75 -10.72
N GLU A 462 -3.12 9.74 -11.93
CA GLU A 462 -2.66 8.92 -13.05
C GLU A 462 -2.01 9.82 -14.10
N ILE A 463 -0.85 9.44 -14.59
CA ILE A 463 -0.14 10.15 -15.66
C ILE A 463 -0.26 9.29 -16.92
N PHE A 464 -0.62 9.93 -18.02
CA PHE A 464 -0.80 9.32 -19.33
C PHE A 464 0.01 10.05 -20.39
N ASP A 465 0.37 9.32 -21.44
CA ASP A 465 0.96 9.81 -22.67
C ASP A 465 -0.13 10.03 -23.71
N GLN A 466 -0.24 11.22 -24.29
CA GLN A 466 -1.27 11.50 -25.29
C GLN A 466 -0.78 11.15 -26.70
N ASP A 467 -1.03 9.93 -27.14
CA ASP A 467 -0.72 9.52 -28.51
C ASP A 467 -1.52 10.34 -29.54
N LYS A 468 -0.87 10.66 -30.68
CA LYS A 468 -1.50 11.34 -31.83
C LYS A 468 -2.66 10.56 -32.44
N VAL A 469 -2.66 9.23 -32.30
CA VAL A 469 -3.72 8.34 -32.78
C VAL A 469 -3.93 7.22 -31.77
N GLY A 470 -5.15 7.11 -31.22
CA GLY A 470 -5.53 5.99 -30.36
C GLY A 470 -5.86 6.40 -28.94
N LYS A 471 -5.70 5.46 -28.01
CA LYS A 471 -5.97 5.65 -26.58
C LYS A 471 -4.66 6.03 -25.91
N SER A 472 -4.67 7.10 -25.11
CA SER A 472 -3.54 7.54 -24.31
C SER A 472 -2.90 6.39 -23.53
N GLU A 473 -1.56 6.27 -23.60
CA GLU A 473 -0.80 5.23 -22.93
C GLU A 473 -0.64 5.55 -21.44
N PHE A 474 -0.70 4.54 -20.58
CA PHE A 474 -0.51 4.73 -19.15
C PHE A 474 0.99 4.79 -18.78
N ILE A 475 1.42 5.93 -18.26
CA ILE A 475 2.80 6.17 -17.79
C ILE A 475 2.95 5.68 -16.36
N GLY A 476 2.03 6.03 -15.47
CA GLY A 476 2.11 5.61 -14.07
C GLY A 476 1.12 6.31 -13.16
N ARG A 477 1.15 5.96 -11.87
CA ARG A 477 0.21 6.46 -10.87
C ARG A 477 0.89 6.72 -9.53
N THR A 478 0.31 7.63 -8.76
CA THR A 478 0.62 7.86 -7.36
C THR A 478 -0.64 8.11 -6.52
N LEU A 479 -0.51 8.05 -5.20
CA LEU A 479 -1.52 8.42 -4.21
C LEU A 479 -1.03 9.61 -3.39
N ALA A 480 -1.91 10.58 -3.16
CA ALA A 480 -1.61 11.75 -2.34
C ALA A 480 -2.69 11.95 -1.28
N LYS A 481 -2.29 12.26 -0.04
CA LYS A 481 -3.25 12.63 1.01
C LYS A 481 -3.43 14.16 0.99
N PRO A 482 -4.66 14.67 0.88
CA PRO A 482 -4.89 16.11 0.92
C PRO A 482 -4.74 16.64 2.36
N VAL A 483 -4.36 17.91 2.51
CA VAL A 483 -4.47 18.62 3.80
C VAL A 483 -5.91 19.12 3.95
N VAL A 484 -6.57 18.78 5.05
CA VAL A 484 -7.96 19.17 5.29
C VAL A 484 -8.02 20.44 6.13
N LYS A 485 -8.81 21.40 5.67
CA LYS A 485 -9.18 22.62 6.39
C LYS A 485 -10.64 22.47 6.79
N LEU A 486 -10.91 22.27 8.07
CA LEU A 486 -12.27 22.30 8.58
C LEU A 486 -12.79 23.73 8.66
N LYS A 487 -14.09 23.89 8.82
CA LYS A 487 -14.75 25.20 8.85
C LYS A 487 -14.18 26.14 9.92
N GLU A 488 -13.92 25.63 11.12
CA GLU A 488 -13.44 26.41 12.28
C GLU A 488 -11.94 26.73 12.18
N ASP A 489 -11.20 26.08 11.29
CA ASP A 489 -9.76 26.27 11.16
C ASP A 489 -9.42 27.58 10.42
N PRO A 490 -8.42 28.35 10.87
CA PRO A 490 -7.92 29.48 10.11
C PRO A 490 -7.11 29.00 8.90
N TYR A 491 -7.27 29.67 7.74
CA TYR A 491 -6.39 29.47 6.60
C TYR A 491 -5.07 30.24 6.82
N ALA A 492 -4.17 29.64 7.60
CA ALA A 492 -2.89 30.25 7.98
C ALA A 492 -1.76 29.24 8.12
N LYS A 493 -0.53 29.77 8.14
CA LYS A 493 0.68 28.99 8.42
C LYS A 493 0.58 28.33 9.81
N PRO A 494 1.17 27.13 10.01
CA PRO A 494 2.05 26.42 9.07
C PRO A 494 1.32 25.48 8.09
N LYS A 495 0.01 25.22 8.26
CA LYS A 495 -0.71 24.22 7.45
C LYS A 495 -1.15 24.75 6.08
N PHE A 496 -1.53 26.02 6.00
CA PHE A 496 -2.10 26.61 4.79
C PHE A 496 -1.32 27.86 4.31
N PRO A 497 -1.22 28.07 2.99
CA PRO A 497 -1.49 27.10 1.92
C PRO A 497 -0.56 25.87 2.02
N PRO A 498 -0.94 24.70 1.46
CA PRO A 498 -0.09 23.53 1.50
C PRO A 498 1.20 23.72 0.69
N HIS A 499 2.24 22.97 1.05
CA HIS A 499 3.50 22.95 0.31
C HIS A 499 3.49 21.88 -0.77
N LEU A 500 4.20 22.14 -1.88
CA LEU A 500 4.42 21.14 -2.91
C LEU A 500 5.32 20.02 -2.38
N GLU A 501 4.92 18.78 -2.63
CA GLU A 501 5.65 17.58 -2.23
C GLU A 501 5.91 16.66 -3.44
N TRP A 502 7.02 15.94 -3.38
CA TRP A 502 7.38 14.95 -4.41
C TRP A 502 6.70 13.62 -4.11
N TYR A 503 5.90 13.15 -5.06
CA TYR A 503 5.22 11.87 -5.04
C TYR A 503 5.86 10.92 -6.04
N SER A 504 6.28 9.74 -5.59
CA SER A 504 6.82 8.71 -6.49
C SER A 504 5.73 8.14 -7.39
N VAL A 505 5.95 8.18 -8.71
CA VAL A 505 5.04 7.63 -9.70
C VAL A 505 5.49 6.20 -10.04
N THR A 506 4.54 5.27 -10.09
CA THR A 506 4.82 3.85 -10.33
C THR A 506 3.94 3.27 -11.43
N ARG A 507 4.49 2.31 -12.18
CA ARG A 507 3.77 1.50 -13.19
C ARG A 507 3.97 0.03 -12.88
N GLY A 508 2.96 -0.59 -12.26
CA GLY A 508 3.13 -1.93 -11.72
C GLY A 508 4.17 -1.94 -10.59
N ALA A 509 5.27 -2.66 -10.77
CA ALA A 509 6.38 -2.69 -9.81
C ALA A 509 7.50 -1.68 -10.15
N ASP A 510 7.44 -1.06 -11.32
CA ASP A 510 8.51 -0.21 -11.83
C ASP A 510 8.31 1.25 -11.39
N ARG A 511 9.42 1.94 -11.11
CA ARG A 511 9.42 3.39 -10.91
C ARG A 511 9.22 4.08 -12.26
N ALA A 512 8.25 4.97 -12.35
CA ALA A 512 7.81 5.64 -13.56
C ALA A 512 7.95 7.18 -13.51
N GLY A 513 8.72 7.69 -12.54
CA GLY A 513 9.04 9.11 -12.37
C GLY A 513 8.58 9.66 -11.03
N GLU A 514 8.49 10.99 -10.93
CA GLU A 514 8.05 11.70 -9.73
C GLU A 514 7.18 12.90 -10.11
N LEU A 515 6.15 13.18 -9.30
CA LEU A 515 5.21 14.29 -9.45
C LEU A 515 5.39 15.27 -8.30
N LEU A 516 5.53 16.56 -8.60
CA LEU A 516 5.53 17.65 -7.61
C LEU A 516 4.14 18.30 -7.59
N ALA A 517 3.40 18.08 -6.50
CA ALA A 517 2.03 18.55 -6.36
C ALA A 517 1.66 18.87 -4.90
N ALA A 518 0.53 19.55 -4.69
CA ALA A 518 -0.09 19.73 -3.38
C ALA A 518 -1.61 19.58 -3.50
N PHE A 519 -2.27 19.09 -2.45
CA PHE A 519 -3.70 18.85 -2.44
C PHE A 519 -4.30 19.38 -1.14
N GLU A 520 -5.42 20.08 -1.22
CA GLU A 520 -6.16 20.56 -0.04
C GLU A 520 -7.66 20.37 -0.19
N LEU A 521 -8.31 19.94 0.89
CA LEU A 521 -9.76 19.87 1.03
C LEU A 521 -10.23 21.01 1.93
N LEU A 522 -11.04 21.92 1.38
CA LEU A 522 -11.52 23.10 2.09
C LEU A 522 -13.01 22.95 2.37
N GLU A 523 -13.40 22.83 3.65
CA GLU A 523 -14.80 22.70 4.01
C GLU A 523 -15.57 23.97 3.62
N ILE A 524 -16.68 23.79 2.90
CA ILE A 524 -17.51 24.88 2.39
C ILE A 524 -18.48 25.33 3.50
N LEU A 525 -18.37 26.60 3.90
CA LEU A 525 -19.22 27.21 4.92
C LEU A 525 -20.44 27.91 4.31
N THR A 526 -20.15 28.85 3.42
CA THR A 526 -21.09 29.68 2.65
C THR A 526 -20.38 30.13 1.38
N GLU A 527 -21.12 30.59 0.35
CA GLU A 527 -20.50 31.19 -0.83
C GLU A 527 -19.54 32.32 -0.41
N GLY A 528 -18.27 32.22 -0.83
CA GLY A 528 -17.22 33.20 -0.52
C GLY A 528 -16.32 32.91 0.70
N SER A 529 -16.51 31.80 1.43
CA SER A 529 -15.64 31.42 2.57
C SER A 529 -14.27 30.85 2.16
N LEU A 530 -14.07 30.62 0.87
CA LEU A 530 -12.89 29.96 0.31
C LEU A 530 -11.80 30.98 -0.03
N PRO A 531 -10.50 30.62 0.08
CA PRO A 531 -9.41 31.50 -0.33
C PRO A 531 -9.54 31.92 -1.79
N SER A 532 -9.16 33.15 -2.13
CA SER A 532 -9.28 33.68 -3.49
C SER A 532 -8.51 32.83 -4.50
N LEU A 533 -9.07 32.77 -5.71
CA LEU A 533 -8.44 32.07 -6.84
C LEU A 533 -7.44 33.00 -7.55
N PRO A 534 -6.36 32.44 -8.13
CA PRO A 534 -5.45 33.20 -8.97
C PRO A 534 -6.15 33.64 -10.27
N HIS A 535 -5.60 34.67 -10.92
CA HIS A 535 -6.07 35.05 -12.25
C HIS A 535 -5.75 33.93 -13.26
N PRO A 536 -6.68 33.57 -14.16
CA PRO A 536 -6.43 32.60 -15.22
C PRO A 536 -5.22 32.97 -16.07
N LYS A 537 -4.49 31.97 -16.58
CA LYS A 537 -3.43 32.18 -17.58
C LYS A 537 -4.07 32.60 -18.91
N ASP A 538 -3.38 33.48 -19.64
CA ASP A 538 -3.69 33.71 -21.05
C ASP A 538 -3.37 32.42 -21.82
N ILE A 539 -4.37 31.83 -22.48
CA ILE A 539 -4.20 30.62 -23.29
C ILE A 539 -3.65 31.04 -24.65
N PRO A 540 -2.41 30.70 -25.03
CA PRO A 540 -1.98 30.90 -26.40
C PRO A 540 -2.78 29.92 -27.28
N MET A 541 -3.66 30.43 -28.14
CA MET A 541 -4.42 29.64 -29.12
C MET A 541 -3.46 28.86 -30.03
N TYR A 542 -3.15 27.61 -29.69
CA TYR A 542 -2.50 26.66 -30.59
C TYR A 542 -3.35 25.38 -30.66
N HIS A 543 -3.97 25.22 -31.83
CA HIS A 543 -4.62 24.06 -32.44
C HIS A 543 -5.79 23.30 -31.73
N GLU A 544 -6.87 23.16 -32.52
CA GLU A 544 -7.92 22.13 -32.53
C GLU A 544 -8.62 21.68 -31.24
N THR A 545 -8.68 22.52 -30.21
CA THR A 545 -9.64 22.34 -29.11
C THR A 545 -10.71 23.43 -29.17
N ASP A 546 -11.99 23.04 -29.18
CA ASP A 546 -13.11 23.98 -29.17
C ASP A 546 -13.05 24.79 -27.85
N PRO A 547 -12.92 26.13 -27.89
CA PRO A 547 -12.78 26.98 -26.71
C PRO A 547 -13.90 26.83 -25.68
N LYS A 548 -15.02 26.22 -26.06
CA LYS A 548 -16.17 25.98 -25.17
C LYS A 548 -15.95 24.85 -24.16
N ASP A 549 -14.98 23.99 -24.37
CA ASP A 549 -14.73 22.81 -23.52
C ASP A 549 -13.58 23.00 -22.52
N ILE A 550 -12.82 24.10 -22.63
CA ILE A 550 -11.70 24.40 -21.73
C ILE A 550 -12.11 25.51 -20.77
N GLY A 551 -12.41 25.14 -19.51
CA GLY A 551 -12.60 26.10 -18.43
C GLY A 551 -11.36 26.98 -18.18
N PRO A 552 -11.45 28.04 -17.37
CA PRO A 552 -10.33 28.94 -17.13
C PRO A 552 -9.11 28.18 -16.59
N LEU A 553 -7.96 28.31 -17.26
CA LEU A 553 -6.71 27.66 -16.85
C LEU A 553 -6.11 28.42 -15.66
N LEU A 554 -6.38 27.95 -14.45
CA LEU A 554 -5.86 28.59 -13.25
C LEU A 554 -4.42 28.11 -12.99
N PRO A 555 -3.46 29.01 -12.75
CA PRO A 555 -2.12 28.57 -12.44
C PRO A 555 -1.97 28.24 -10.94
N VAL A 556 -0.92 27.53 -10.52
CA VAL A 556 -0.68 27.33 -9.09
C VAL A 556 -0.51 28.70 -8.39
N PRO A 557 -1.07 28.96 -7.21
CA PRO A 557 -0.88 30.24 -6.53
C PRO A 557 0.58 30.57 -6.23
N ARG A 558 0.97 31.85 -6.34
CA ARG A 558 2.37 32.31 -6.11
C ARG A 558 2.94 31.91 -4.74
N GLY A 559 2.10 31.80 -3.71
CA GLY A 559 2.52 31.37 -2.37
C GLY A 559 2.85 29.88 -2.24
N ILE A 560 2.42 29.06 -3.21
CA ILE A 560 2.65 27.61 -3.28
C ILE A 560 3.76 27.30 -4.29
N ARG A 561 3.86 28.07 -5.39
CA ARG A 561 4.89 27.88 -6.40
C ARG A 561 6.29 27.90 -5.80
N PRO A 562 7.22 27.08 -6.33
CA PRO A 562 8.62 27.21 -5.97
C PRO A 562 9.14 28.60 -6.34
N THR A 563 9.93 29.20 -5.45
CA THR A 563 10.67 30.43 -5.76
C THR A 563 11.77 30.09 -6.77
N LEU A 564 11.55 30.44 -8.03
CA LEU A 564 12.55 30.24 -9.07
C LEU A 564 13.62 31.33 -8.96
N ALA A 565 14.89 30.92 -8.90
CA ALA A 565 16.05 31.79 -9.02
C ALA A 565 16.80 31.45 -10.31
N ARG A 566 17.32 32.47 -10.99
CA ARG A 566 18.18 32.27 -12.17
C ARG A 566 19.54 31.80 -11.69
N TYR A 567 19.94 30.61 -12.13
CA TYR A 567 21.28 30.09 -11.95
C TYR A 567 21.98 29.97 -13.30
N ARG A 568 23.28 30.25 -13.31
CA ARG A 568 24.16 29.93 -14.44
C ARG A 568 24.73 28.54 -14.20
N ILE A 569 24.40 27.59 -15.06
CA ILE A 569 24.99 26.25 -15.04
C ILE A 569 26.11 26.24 -16.07
N GLU A 570 27.33 26.03 -15.60
CA GLU A 570 28.49 25.79 -16.48
C GLU A 570 28.81 24.30 -16.47
N VAL A 571 28.59 23.64 -17.60
CA VAL A 571 28.96 22.23 -17.76
C VAL A 571 30.24 22.15 -18.57
N LEU A 572 31.33 21.80 -17.90
CA LEU A 572 32.63 21.58 -18.53
C LEU A 572 32.79 20.08 -18.86
N PHE A 573 33.07 19.76 -20.11
CA PHE A 573 33.33 18.38 -20.54
C PHE A 573 34.82 18.11 -20.62
N TRP A 574 35.29 17.20 -19.76
CA TRP A 574 36.73 16.88 -19.66
C TRP A 574 37.11 15.61 -20.43
N GLY A 575 36.14 14.74 -20.78
CA GLY A 575 36.34 13.51 -21.55
C GLY A 575 35.45 12.34 -21.09
N LEU A 576 35.41 11.23 -21.86
CA LEU A 576 34.65 10.00 -21.56
C LEU A 576 35.60 8.82 -21.34
N ARG A 577 35.26 7.90 -20.40
CA ARG A 577 36.06 6.70 -20.09
C ARG A 577 35.19 5.48 -19.85
N ASP A 578 35.81 4.30 -19.94
CA ASP A 578 35.22 2.97 -19.72
C ASP A 578 33.92 2.75 -20.50
N VAL A 579 33.84 3.32 -21.71
CA VAL A 579 32.70 3.16 -22.59
C VAL A 579 32.56 1.67 -22.91
N LYS A 580 31.45 1.09 -22.46
CA LYS A 580 31.17 -0.34 -22.61
C LYS A 580 31.15 -0.68 -24.09
N ARG A 581 31.91 -1.71 -24.47
CA ARG A 581 31.93 -2.19 -25.86
C ARG A 581 30.52 -2.63 -26.26
N ILE A 582 30.07 -2.19 -27.43
CA ILE A 582 28.82 -2.63 -28.04
C ILE A 582 29.18 -3.72 -29.03
N HIS A 583 28.60 -4.92 -28.88
CA HIS A 583 28.95 -6.09 -29.71
C HIS A 583 30.46 -6.40 -29.76
N LEU A 584 31.17 -6.26 -28.62
CA LEU A 584 32.62 -6.46 -28.50
C LEU A 584 33.50 -5.48 -29.30
N LEU A 585 32.92 -4.48 -29.98
CA LEU A 585 33.62 -3.43 -30.73
C LEU A 585 33.94 -2.21 -29.86
N THR A 586 35.04 -1.52 -30.19
CA THR A 586 35.43 -0.25 -29.56
C THR A 586 34.55 0.90 -30.05
N VAL A 587 34.23 1.85 -29.15
CA VAL A 587 33.41 3.02 -29.49
C VAL A 587 34.33 4.19 -29.88
N ASP A 588 34.34 4.55 -31.16
CA ASP A 588 35.32 5.51 -31.71
C ASP A 588 34.82 6.96 -31.73
N LYS A 589 33.50 7.19 -31.66
CA LYS A 589 32.87 8.51 -31.70
C LYS A 589 31.81 8.65 -30.61
N PRO A 590 32.22 8.69 -29.34
CA PRO A 590 31.25 8.84 -28.27
C PRO A 590 30.69 10.28 -28.26
N ARG A 591 29.37 10.39 -28.18
CA ARG A 591 28.62 11.66 -28.11
C ARG A 591 28.10 11.84 -26.68
N VAL A 592 28.10 13.08 -26.20
CA VAL A 592 27.38 13.45 -24.97
C VAL A 592 26.30 14.45 -25.35
N ASP A 593 25.08 14.20 -24.91
CA ASP A 593 23.98 15.13 -25.01
C ASP A 593 23.61 15.56 -23.59
N ILE A 594 23.52 16.88 -23.35
CA ILE A 594 22.93 17.41 -22.12
C ILE A 594 21.51 17.81 -22.45
N GLU A 595 20.56 17.25 -21.74
CA GLU A 595 19.19 17.77 -21.73
C GLU A 595 19.04 18.72 -20.53
N CYS A 596 18.67 19.98 -20.81
CA CYS A 596 18.28 20.93 -19.78
C CYS A 596 16.93 21.54 -20.16
N SER A 597 15.90 21.26 -19.35
CA SER A 597 14.53 21.72 -19.57
C SER A 597 14.00 21.37 -20.97
N GLY A 598 14.13 20.10 -21.39
CA GLY A 598 13.70 19.62 -22.71
C GLY A 598 14.57 20.06 -23.90
N ASN A 599 15.58 20.89 -23.68
CA ASN A 599 16.50 21.30 -24.74
C ASN A 599 17.75 20.43 -24.73
N ILE A 600 18.03 19.77 -25.84
CA ILE A 600 19.24 18.98 -26.04
C ILE A 600 20.38 19.88 -26.53
N TYR A 601 21.41 20.00 -25.72
CA TYR A 601 22.66 20.66 -26.06
C TYR A 601 23.70 19.60 -26.42
N THR A 602 24.08 19.57 -27.70
CA THR A 602 25.16 18.71 -28.20
C THR A 602 26.43 19.55 -28.37
N PRO A 603 27.43 19.41 -27.50
CA PRO A 603 28.73 20.06 -27.71
C PRO A 603 29.43 19.51 -28.96
N VAL A 604 29.98 20.41 -29.78
CA VAL A 604 30.83 20.02 -30.92
C VAL A 604 32.23 19.67 -30.40
N LEU A 605 32.48 18.38 -30.12
CA LEU A 605 33.77 17.90 -29.63
C LEU A 605 34.76 17.70 -30.79
N TYR A 606 35.51 18.73 -31.14
CA TYR A 606 36.66 18.62 -32.04
C TYR A 606 37.86 17.99 -31.31
N ARG A 607 38.06 16.67 -31.50
CA ARG A 607 39.29 15.89 -31.19
C ARG A 607 39.83 15.96 -29.74
N MET A 608 39.79 14.84 -29.01
CA MET A 608 40.38 14.72 -27.67
C MET A 608 41.62 13.81 -27.66
N PRO A 609 42.76 14.22 -27.05
CA PRO A 609 43.88 13.35 -26.70
C PRO A 609 43.64 12.59 -25.37
N ARG A 610 44.44 11.54 -25.16
CA ARG A 610 44.23 10.49 -24.14
C ARG A 610 44.53 10.95 -22.70
N LYS A 611 43.56 10.66 -21.82
CA LYS A 611 43.53 10.70 -20.34
C LYS A 611 43.35 12.09 -19.69
N ILE A 612 42.22 12.32 -18.99
CA ILE A 612 42.09 13.10 -17.72
C ILE A 612 40.83 12.67 -16.91
N ARG A 613 40.78 13.05 -15.62
CA ARG A 613 39.79 12.79 -14.53
C ARG A 613 38.47 13.57 -14.71
N ILE A 614 37.40 13.11 -14.07
CA ILE A 614 36.14 13.88 -13.89
C ILE A 614 35.97 14.18 -12.40
N SER A 615 35.80 15.45 -12.04
CA SER A 615 35.21 15.87 -10.75
C SER A 615 34.16 16.93 -11.02
N ALA A 616 32.93 16.70 -10.57
CA ALA A 616 31.88 17.72 -10.55
C ALA A 616 31.73 18.23 -9.11
N THR A 617 31.90 19.53 -8.90
CA THR A 617 31.52 20.18 -7.65
C THR A 617 30.07 20.60 -7.79
N LEU A 618 29.17 19.85 -7.16
CA LEU A 618 27.74 20.15 -7.14
C LEU A 618 27.42 20.90 -5.84
N SER A 619 27.04 22.16 -5.92
CA SER A 619 26.28 22.82 -4.85
C SER A 619 24.80 22.77 -5.23
N ASN A 620 24.03 22.02 -4.43
CA ASN A 620 22.58 21.85 -4.45
C ASN A 620 21.98 21.09 -5.67
N THR A 621 21.94 19.77 -5.49
CA THR A 621 20.94 18.77 -5.92
C THR A 621 20.16 18.98 -7.22
N TRP A 622 20.68 18.42 -8.32
CA TRP A 622 19.91 17.97 -9.50
C TRP A 622 20.46 16.64 -10.03
N THR A 623 19.61 15.81 -10.62
CA THR A 623 19.92 14.47 -11.17
C THR A 623 20.13 14.57 -12.67
N LEU A 624 21.31 14.17 -13.17
CA LEU A 624 21.60 14.00 -14.60
C LEU A 624 21.17 12.59 -15.05
N ILE A 625 20.31 12.51 -16.07
CA ILE A 625 19.92 11.24 -16.72
C ILE A 625 20.85 11.00 -17.92
N PHE A 626 21.49 9.83 -17.98
CA PHE A 626 22.21 9.38 -19.18
C PHE A 626 21.33 8.38 -19.94
N GLN A 627 20.78 8.77 -21.10
CA GLN A 627 20.17 7.81 -22.02
C GLN A 627 21.21 7.31 -23.03
N ASN A 628 21.27 5.98 -23.20
CA ASN A 628 22.11 5.33 -24.20
C ASN A 628 21.20 4.92 -25.37
N LYS A 629 21.06 5.78 -26.40
CA LYS A 629 20.32 5.43 -27.62
C LYS A 629 21.15 4.48 -28.48
N SER A 630 20.72 3.23 -28.60
CA SER A 630 21.21 2.29 -29.60
C SER A 630 20.71 2.70 -30.99
N CYS A 631 21.60 3.22 -31.85
CA CYS A 631 21.29 3.38 -33.27
C CYS A 631 21.37 2.02 -33.96
N THR A 632 20.24 1.54 -34.46
CA THR A 632 20.21 0.56 -35.56
C THR A 632 19.91 1.34 -36.83
N GLY A 633 20.82 1.24 -37.81
CA GLY A 633 20.62 1.70 -39.18
C GLY A 633 21.13 0.60 -40.12
N PRO A 634 20.50 0.40 -41.29
CA PRO A 634 20.88 -0.67 -42.20
C PRO A 634 22.20 -0.34 -42.92
N LEU A 635 22.87 -1.41 -43.37
CA LEU A 635 24.18 -1.47 -44.03
C LEU A 635 24.44 -0.40 -45.10
#